data_AF-A0A2H0IY08-F1
#
_entry.id   AF-A0A2H0IY08-F1
#
_cell.length_a   1.000
_cell.length_b   1.000
_cell.length_c   1.000
_cell.angle_alpha   90.00
_cell.angle_beta   90.00
_cell.angle_gamma   90.00
#
_symmetry.space_group_name_H-M   'P 1'
#
loop_
_entity.id
_entity.type
_entity.pdbx_description
1 polymer ?
#
loop_
_entity_poly.entity_id
_entity_poly.type
_entity_poly.pdbx_seq_one_letter_code
_entity_poly.pdbx_strand_id
1 'polypeptide(L)'
;EIIFPEGESFKHWAMKFDPDVDMDLAQVSDPALVKRLKTMVKKIYLGLGGAGYGRADIRMNQEGDLFLLEINPNASVLNMPEEKASADYMMEDDPGGVDGFLNRIFRSAILRREKRLVPPQLTRRRKLEPVVVRK
;
A
#
# COMPACT_ATOMS: atom_id res chain seq x y z
N GLU A 1 -7.56 9.62 4.77
CA GLU A 1 -7.62 9.70 6.23
C GLU A 1 -9.01 9.33 6.70
N ILE A 2 -9.12 8.88 7.94
CA ILE A 2 -10.39 8.60 8.58
C ILE A 2 -10.78 9.85 9.35
N ILE A 3 -11.98 10.35 9.12
CA ILE A 3 -12.58 11.46 9.86
C ILE A 3 -13.49 10.82 10.90
N PHE A 4 -13.12 10.94 12.17
CA PHE A 4 -13.92 10.41 13.27
C PHE A 4 -15.04 11.39 13.63
N PRO A 5 -16.24 10.89 13.97
CA PRO A 5 -17.30 11.74 14.51
C PRO A 5 -16.91 12.32 15.87
N GLU A 6 -17.68 13.30 16.33
CA GLU A 6 -17.44 13.93 17.64
C GLU A 6 -17.46 12.88 18.77
N GLY A 7 -16.50 12.98 19.68
CA GLY A 7 -16.33 12.03 20.80
C GLY A 7 -15.51 10.79 20.46
N GLU A 8 -15.20 10.56 19.18
CA GLU A 8 -14.44 9.39 18.74
C GLU A 8 -13.01 9.72 18.32
N SER A 9 -12.11 8.78 18.57
CA SER A 9 -10.67 8.97 18.26
C SER A 9 -10.00 7.74 17.65
N PHE A 10 -10.69 6.62 17.55
CA PHE A 10 -10.15 5.40 16.96
C PHE A 10 -11.25 4.54 16.35
N LYS A 11 -10.86 3.76 15.35
CA LYS A 11 -11.76 2.83 14.68
C LYS A 11 -11.97 1.60 15.54
N HIS A 12 -13.10 1.52 16.24
CA HIS A 12 -13.54 0.34 16.98
C HIS A 12 -14.39 -0.59 16.10
N TRP A 13 -14.84 -1.71 16.67
CA TRP A 13 -15.60 -2.73 15.95
C TRP A 13 -16.88 -2.20 15.32
N ALA A 14 -17.68 -1.40 16.06
CA ALA A 14 -18.94 -0.86 15.53
C ALA A 14 -18.73 0.02 14.29
N MET A 15 -17.77 0.95 14.28
CA MET A 15 -17.42 1.74 13.07
C MET A 15 -16.99 0.91 11.85
N LYS A 16 -16.73 -0.39 12.03
CA LYS A 16 -16.36 -1.29 10.93
C LYS A 16 -17.54 -2.10 10.40
N PHE A 17 -18.55 -2.39 11.23
CA PHE A 17 -19.56 -3.40 10.94
C PHE A 17 -20.99 -2.94 11.20
N ASP A 18 -21.17 -1.87 11.96
CA ASP A 18 -22.46 -1.29 12.26
C ASP A 18 -22.77 -0.22 11.21
N PRO A 19 -23.78 -0.43 10.34
CA PRO A 19 -24.13 0.55 9.31
C PRO A 19 -24.69 1.86 9.88
N ASP A 20 -25.09 1.87 11.16
CA ASP A 20 -25.63 3.06 11.83
C ASP A 20 -24.54 3.94 12.44
N VAL A 21 -23.28 3.50 12.42
CA VAL A 21 -22.13 4.27 12.95
C VAL A 21 -21.40 4.96 11.80
N ASP A 22 -21.43 6.29 11.83
CA ASP A 22 -20.81 7.12 10.80
C ASP A 22 -19.27 7.15 10.92
N MET A 23 -18.60 7.11 9.76
CA MET A 23 -17.14 7.23 9.66
C MET A 23 -16.78 7.64 8.23
N ASP A 24 -16.29 8.85 8.09
CA ASP A 24 -15.93 9.42 6.80
C ASP A 24 -14.49 9.08 6.40
N LEU A 25 -14.28 9.06 5.08
CA LEU A 25 -12.98 8.85 4.45
C LEU A 25 -12.70 10.01 3.49
N ALA A 26 -11.55 10.65 3.66
CA ALA A 26 -11.09 11.71 2.76
C ALA A 26 -9.70 11.41 2.20
N GLN A 27 -9.39 11.89 1.00
CA GLN A 27 -8.04 11.79 0.47
C GLN A 27 -7.11 12.75 1.22
N VAL A 28 -5.92 12.27 1.61
CA VAL A 28 -4.89 13.16 2.19
C VAL A 28 -4.33 14.05 1.08
N SER A 29 -4.48 15.37 1.23
CA SER A 29 -4.14 16.36 0.22
C SER A 29 -2.74 16.97 0.38
N ASP A 30 -2.17 17.00 1.60
CA ASP A 30 -0.82 17.52 1.84
C ASP A 30 0.24 16.67 1.10
N PRO A 31 0.93 17.23 0.09
CA PRO A 31 1.93 16.49 -0.69
C PRO A 31 3.09 15.97 0.16
N ALA A 32 3.48 16.68 1.22
CA ALA A 32 4.58 16.27 2.09
C ALA A 32 4.20 15.02 2.89
N LEU A 33 3.02 15.02 3.51
CA LEU A 33 2.48 13.86 4.22
C LEU A 33 2.24 12.67 3.28
N VAL A 34 1.66 12.89 2.09
CA VAL A 34 1.47 11.83 1.08
C VAL A 34 2.79 11.15 0.73
N LYS A 35 3.85 11.93 0.51
CA LYS A 35 5.18 11.40 0.22
C LYS A 35 5.73 10.59 1.39
N ARG A 36 5.57 11.06 2.64
CA ARG A 36 6.00 10.34 3.85
C ARG A 36 5.28 9.00 4.00
N LEU A 37 3.96 8.98 3.89
CA LEU A 37 3.12 7.78 3.95
C LEU A 37 3.54 6.76 2.89
N LYS A 38 3.59 7.16 1.61
CA LYS A 38 3.99 6.28 0.50
C LYS A 38 5.41 5.72 0.69
N THR A 39 6.33 6.55 1.17
CA THR A 39 7.72 6.12 1.42
C THR A 39 7.81 5.11 2.55
N MET A 40 7.13 5.37 3.68
CA MET A 40 7.07 4.47 4.83
C MET A 40 6.48 3.11 4.44
N VAL A 41 5.26 3.11 3.87
CA VAL A 41 4.55 1.89 3.50
C VAL A 41 5.34 1.09 2.46
N LYS A 42 5.94 1.74 1.46
CA LYS A 42 6.80 1.05 0.48
C LYS A 42 8.00 0.36 1.12
N LYS A 43 8.69 1.02 2.05
CA LYS A 43 9.85 0.42 2.75
C LYS A 43 9.44 -0.79 3.56
N ILE A 44 8.36 -0.67 4.33
CA ILE A 44 7.82 -1.75 5.16
C ILE A 44 7.38 -2.93 4.29
N TYR A 45 6.56 -2.68 3.27
CA TYR A 45 6.06 -3.71 2.37
C TYR A 45 7.19 -4.50 1.69
N LEU A 46 8.21 -3.80 1.19
CA LEU A 46 9.38 -4.46 0.59
C LEU A 46 10.23 -5.19 1.64
N GLY A 47 10.39 -4.63 2.83
CA GLY A 47 11.13 -5.26 3.93
C GLY A 47 10.49 -6.56 4.41
N LEU A 48 9.16 -6.66 4.35
CA LEU A 48 8.40 -7.88 4.64
C LEU A 48 8.37 -8.88 3.47
N GLY A 49 9.02 -8.58 2.34
CA GLY A 49 8.98 -9.44 1.16
C GLY A 49 7.63 -9.44 0.45
N GLY A 50 6.84 -8.37 0.60
CA GLY A 50 5.52 -8.23 0.01
C GLY A 50 5.53 -8.43 -1.51
N ALA A 51 4.50 -9.11 -2.01
CA ALA A 51 4.31 -9.36 -3.43
C ALA A 51 2.83 -9.19 -3.81
N GLY A 52 2.57 -8.48 -4.91
CA GLY A 52 1.21 -8.13 -5.31
C GLY A 52 0.82 -6.76 -4.73
N TYR A 53 -0.16 -6.75 -3.84
CA TYR A 53 -0.66 -5.54 -3.18
C TYR A 53 -0.73 -5.72 -1.65
N GLY A 54 -1.13 -4.67 -0.96
CA GLY A 54 -1.44 -4.68 0.47
C GLY A 54 -1.96 -3.33 0.91
N ARG A 55 -2.78 -3.32 1.96
CA ARG A 55 -3.27 -2.10 2.62
C ARG A 55 -2.50 -1.92 3.92
N ALA A 56 -2.07 -0.70 4.22
CA ALA A 56 -1.44 -0.36 5.48
C ALA A 56 -2.30 0.63 6.24
N ASP A 57 -2.53 0.34 7.52
CA ASP A 57 -3.25 1.23 8.41
C ASP A 57 -2.22 1.97 9.26
N ILE A 58 -2.23 3.30 9.18
CA ILE A 58 -1.25 4.18 9.79
C ILE A 58 -1.96 5.13 10.75
N ARG A 59 -1.40 5.31 11.95
CA ARG A 59 -1.78 6.36 12.89
C ARG A 59 -0.77 7.49 12.83
N MET A 60 -1.25 8.74 12.85
CA MET A 60 -0.42 9.91 13.09
C MET A 60 -0.73 10.48 14.48
N ASN A 61 0.29 10.83 15.28
CA ASN A 61 0.11 11.56 16.55
C ASN A 61 -0.03 13.07 16.30
N GLN A 62 -0.16 13.85 17.37
CA GLN A 62 -0.31 15.32 17.29
C GLN A 62 0.98 16.01 16.81
N GLU A 63 2.14 15.39 17.06
CA GLU A 63 3.45 15.84 16.61
C GLU A 63 3.73 15.53 15.13
N GLY A 64 2.84 14.77 14.47
CA GLY A 64 2.97 14.39 13.07
C GLY A 64 3.85 13.15 12.82
N ASP A 65 4.24 12.42 13.86
CA ASP A 65 4.90 11.11 13.77
C ASP A 65 3.93 10.04 13.28
N LEU A 66 4.44 9.13 12.46
CA LEU A 66 3.66 8.07 11.82
C LEU A 66 3.97 6.71 12.42
N PHE A 67 2.93 5.95 12.74
CA PHE A 67 3.00 4.63 13.35
C PHE A 67 2.22 3.63 12.50
N LEU A 68 2.88 2.54 12.08
CA LEU A 68 2.19 1.42 11.44
C LEU A 68 1.36 0.67 12.48
N LEU A 69 0.06 0.54 12.25
CA LEU A 69 -0.82 -0.30 13.06
C LEU A 69 -0.87 -1.73 12.50
N GLU A 70 -1.16 -1.85 11.20
CA GLU A 70 -1.18 -3.13 10.51
C GLU A 70 -0.81 -3.00 9.02
N ILE A 71 -0.47 -4.14 8.42
CA ILE A 71 -0.43 -4.30 6.96
C ILE A 71 -1.18 -5.57 6.58
N ASN A 72 -2.23 -5.42 5.77
CA ASN A 72 -3.03 -6.54 5.28
C ASN A 72 -2.64 -6.85 3.82
N PRO A 73 -2.01 -8.02 3.54
CA PRO A 73 -1.58 -8.39 2.19
C PRO A 73 -2.74 -8.77 1.26
N ASN A 74 -3.94 -9.03 1.78
CA ASN A 74 -5.15 -9.38 1.03
C ASN A 74 -6.35 -8.61 1.58
N ALA A 75 -6.23 -7.28 1.61
CA ALA A 75 -7.36 -6.43 2.00
C ALA A 75 -8.51 -6.60 1.00
N SER A 76 -9.76 -6.48 1.48
CA SER A 76 -10.92 -6.50 0.59
C SER A 76 -10.80 -5.36 -0.43
N VAL A 77 -11.00 -5.68 -1.69
CA VAL A 77 -10.92 -4.79 -2.85
C VAL A 77 -11.93 -5.27 -3.89
N LEU A 78 -12.38 -4.36 -4.76
CA LEU A 78 -13.35 -4.64 -5.82
C LEU A 78 -14.70 -5.07 -5.24
N ASN A 79 -15.09 -4.46 -4.11
CA ASN A 79 -16.40 -4.70 -3.51
C ASN A 79 -17.51 -4.06 -4.34
N MET A 80 -18.74 -4.54 -4.16
CA MET A 80 -19.92 -3.94 -4.78
C MET A 80 -20.07 -2.48 -4.32
N PRO A 81 -20.70 -1.59 -5.11
CA PRO A 81 -20.84 -0.18 -4.77
C PRO A 81 -21.43 0.09 -3.38
N GLU A 82 -22.38 -0.74 -2.95
CA GLU A 82 -23.05 -0.72 -1.66
C GLU A 82 -22.25 -1.35 -0.51
N GLU A 83 -21.15 -2.04 -0.81
CA GLU A 83 -20.27 -2.73 0.15
C GLU A 83 -18.83 -2.20 0.12
N LYS A 84 -18.61 -1.01 -0.45
CA LYS A 84 -17.27 -0.42 -0.58
C LYS A 84 -16.55 -0.37 0.76
N ALA A 85 -15.33 -0.89 0.78
CA ALA A 85 -14.43 -0.81 1.90
C ALA A 85 -13.38 0.29 1.67
N SER A 86 -12.60 0.60 2.71
CA SER A 86 -11.58 1.68 2.64
C SER A 86 -10.58 1.54 1.49
N ALA A 87 -10.28 0.33 1.03
CA ALA A 87 -9.35 0.11 -0.08
C ALA A 87 -9.98 0.39 -1.46
N ASP A 88 -11.30 0.27 -1.60
CA ASP A 88 -12.00 0.63 -2.83
C ASP A 88 -11.88 2.13 -3.10
N TYR A 89 -12.15 2.96 -2.09
CA TYR A 89 -11.96 4.42 -2.19
C TYR A 89 -10.52 4.80 -2.55
N MET A 90 -9.51 4.11 -1.99
CA MET A 90 -8.10 4.35 -2.36
C MET A 90 -7.80 4.05 -3.83
N MET A 91 -8.50 3.08 -4.45
CA MET A 91 -8.35 2.79 -5.88
C MET A 91 -9.06 3.84 -6.73
N GLU A 92 -10.23 4.31 -6.31
CA GLU A 92 -10.98 5.38 -7.00
C GLU A 92 -10.22 6.72 -6.98
N ASP A 93 -9.54 7.01 -5.87
CA ASP A 93 -8.68 8.19 -5.71
C ASP A 93 -7.36 8.10 -6.52
N ASP A 94 -6.95 6.91 -6.98
CA ASP A 94 -5.77 6.75 -7.82
C ASP A 94 -6.12 7.18 -9.26
N PRO A 95 -5.27 8.00 -9.93
CA PRO A 95 -5.53 8.40 -11.31
C PRO A 95 -5.67 7.25 -12.31
N GLY A 96 -5.13 6.07 -11.99
CA GLY A 96 -5.30 4.87 -12.79
C GLY A 96 -6.57 4.08 -12.50
N GLY A 97 -7.31 4.41 -11.43
CA GLY A 97 -8.50 3.70 -11.02
C GLY A 97 -8.29 2.21 -10.78
N VAL A 98 -9.40 1.48 -10.88
CA VAL A 98 -9.44 0.00 -10.80
C VAL A 98 -8.59 -0.64 -11.90
N ASP A 99 -8.66 -0.16 -13.14
CA ASP A 99 -7.91 -0.72 -14.27
C ASP A 99 -6.40 -0.61 -14.06
N GLY A 100 -5.93 0.55 -13.59
CA GLY A 100 -4.54 0.78 -13.25
C GLY A 100 -4.07 -0.11 -12.11
N PHE A 101 -4.90 -0.30 -11.08
CA PHE A 101 -4.62 -1.24 -10.00
C PHE A 101 -4.45 -2.68 -10.51
N LEU A 102 -5.42 -3.20 -11.26
CA LEU A 102 -5.39 -4.56 -11.83
C LEU A 102 -4.20 -4.75 -12.77
N ASN A 103 -3.94 -3.78 -13.64
CA ASN A 103 -2.79 -3.80 -14.55
C ASN A 103 -1.48 -3.94 -13.78
N ARG A 104 -1.28 -3.15 -12.71
CA ARG A 104 -0.07 -3.20 -11.88
C ARG A 104 0.10 -4.55 -11.19
N ILE A 105 -0.98 -5.13 -10.63
CA ILE A 105 -0.92 -6.43 -9.97
C ILE A 105 -0.59 -7.55 -10.95
N PHE A 106 -1.33 -7.65 -12.06
CA PHE A 106 -1.11 -8.71 -13.05
C PHE A 106 0.28 -8.61 -13.67
N ARG A 107 0.70 -7.40 -14.07
CA ARG A 107 2.05 -7.17 -14.57
C ARG A 107 3.10 -7.60 -13.55
N SER A 108 2.95 -7.24 -12.28
CA SER A 108 3.89 -7.65 -11.23
C SER A 108 3.97 -9.17 -11.08
N ALA A 109 2.84 -9.87 -11.19
CA ALA A 109 2.74 -11.32 -11.05
C ALA A 109 3.41 -12.05 -12.22
N ILE A 110 3.15 -11.62 -13.45
CA ILE A 110 3.78 -12.15 -14.66
C ILE A 110 5.30 -11.98 -14.58
N LEU A 111 5.79 -10.76 -14.32
CA LEU A 111 7.23 -10.48 -14.22
C LEU A 111 7.90 -11.30 -13.10
N ARG A 112 7.21 -11.50 -11.98
CA ARG A 112 7.71 -12.33 -10.88
C ARG A 112 7.79 -13.80 -11.27
N ARG A 113 6.80 -14.33 -12.00
CA ARG A 113 6.82 -15.70 -12.54
C ARG A 113 7.97 -15.87 -13.52
N GLU A 114 8.11 -14.97 -14.48
CA GLU A 114 9.21 -14.99 -15.46
C GLU A 114 10.57 -15.02 -14.78
N LYS A 115 10.79 -14.16 -13.79
CA LYS A 115 12.05 -14.16 -13.01
C LYS A 115 12.33 -15.47 -12.27
N ARG A 116 11.30 -16.20 -11.83
CA ARG A 116 11.46 -17.52 -11.18
C ARG A 116 11.77 -18.63 -12.18
N LEU A 117 11.39 -18.48 -13.44
CA LEU A 117 11.69 -19.42 -14.51
C LEU A 117 13.13 -19.28 -15.04
N VAL A 118 13.78 -18.13 -14.82
CA VAL A 118 15.19 -17.94 -15.18
C VAL A 118 16.08 -18.70 -14.18
N PRO A 119 16.98 -19.60 -14.64
CA PRO A 119 17.91 -20.30 -13.76
C PRO A 119 18.71 -19.33 -12.87
N PRO A 120 18.95 -19.66 -11.58
CA PRO A 120 19.71 -18.80 -10.66
C PRO A 120 21.12 -18.45 -11.17
N GLN A 121 21.71 -19.31 -12.01
CA GLN A 121 23.03 -19.10 -12.59
C GLN A 121 23.07 -17.93 -13.59
N LEU A 122 21.95 -17.57 -14.21
CA LEU A 122 21.84 -16.50 -15.21
C LEU A 122 21.38 -15.16 -14.60
N THR A 123 20.83 -15.17 -13.38
CA THR A 123 20.33 -13.97 -12.68
C THR A 123 21.35 -13.29 -11.76
N ARG A 124 22.47 -13.96 -11.42
CA ARG A 124 23.58 -13.28 -10.74
C ARG A 124 24.18 -12.25 -11.70
N ARG A 125 23.96 -10.95 -11.43
CA ARG A 125 24.85 -9.91 -11.96
C ARG A 125 26.27 -10.35 -11.62
N ARG A 126 27.10 -10.63 -12.64
CA ARG A 126 28.56 -10.71 -12.44
C ARG A 126 28.93 -9.47 -11.63
N LYS A 127 29.53 -9.64 -10.45
CA LYS A 127 30.25 -8.53 -9.83
C LYS A 127 31.27 -8.11 -10.89
N LEU A 128 31.08 -6.94 -11.48
CA LEU A 128 32.10 -6.36 -12.34
C LEU A 128 33.32 -6.18 -11.45
N GLU A 129 34.40 -6.89 -11.75
CA GLU A 129 35.65 -6.64 -11.07
C GLU A 129 36.08 -5.19 -11.40
N PRO A 130 36.57 -4.43 -10.41
CA PRO A 130 37.03 -3.08 -10.66
C PRO A 130 38.12 -3.11 -11.73
N VAL A 131 37.93 -2.32 -12.79
CA VAL A 131 38.92 -2.17 -13.85
C VAL A 131 40.17 -1.56 -13.24
N VAL A 132 41.27 -2.32 -13.23
CA VAL A 132 42.57 -1.81 -12.79
C VAL A 132 43.07 -0.84 -13.86
N VAL A 133 42.93 0.46 -13.59
CA VAL A 133 43.54 1.51 -14.42
C VAL A 133 45.04 1.46 -14.17
N ARG A 134 45.81 1.06 -15.19
CA ARG A 134 47.28 1.17 -15.14
C ARG A 134 47.64 2.65 -15.24
N LYS A 135 48.45 3.12 -14.29
CA LYS A 135 49.07 4.45 -14.30
C LYS A 135 50.08 4.57 -15.43
#